data_AF-A0A9J6ADE7-F1
#
_entry.id   AF-A0A9J6ADE7-F1
#
_cell.length_a   1.000
_cell.length_b   1.000
_cell.length_c   1.000
_cell.angle_alpha   90.00
_cell.angle_beta   90.00
_cell.angle_gamma   90.00
#
_symmetry.space_group_name_H-M   'P 1'
#
loop_
_entity.id
_entity.type
_entity.pdbx_description
1 polymer ?
#
loop_
_entity_poly.entity_id
_entity_poly.type
_entity_poly.pdbx_seq_one_letter_code
_entity_poly.pdbx_strand_id
1 'polypeptide(L)'
;METFTRKKPYDEMFQEDLNMRRWIWNLLPIAPDDIIDHTRNVQCGSAPIIDDTLLEPEEIDFKKKLHCVSSILELALNCTAESPYERPNMKDVLANINKIKQEFLRR
;
A
#
# COMPACT_ATOMS: atom_id res chain seq x y z
N MET A 1 -4.28 5.68 8.03
CA MET A 1 -4.76 4.86 6.87
C MET A 1 -6.07 5.40 6.31
N GLU A 2 -6.90 6.00 7.17
CA GLU A 2 -8.20 6.58 6.89
C GLU A 2 -8.17 7.64 5.79
N THR A 3 -7.14 8.49 5.77
CA THR A 3 -7.01 9.57 4.78
C THR A 3 -6.99 9.05 3.34
N PHE A 4 -6.27 7.96 3.09
CA PHE A 4 -6.07 7.41 1.74
C PHE A 4 -7.17 6.44 1.34
N THR A 5 -7.68 5.65 2.29
CA THR A 5 -8.73 4.66 2.03
C THR A 5 -10.13 5.25 2.09
N ARG A 6 -10.29 6.42 2.72
CA ARG A 6 -11.58 7.05 3.04
C ARG A 6 -12.50 6.15 3.89
N LYS A 7 -11.91 5.21 4.63
CA LYS A 7 -12.59 4.30 5.56
C LYS A 7 -12.28 4.65 7.00
N LYS A 8 -13.26 4.46 7.88
CA LYS A 8 -13.07 4.59 9.33
C LYS A 8 -12.63 3.24 9.90
N PRO A 9 -11.76 3.18 10.93
CA PRO A 9 -11.32 1.90 11.49
C PRO A 9 -12.47 1.05 12.07
N TYR A 10 -13.59 1.70 12.38
CA TYR A 10 -14.82 1.14 12.94
C TYR A 10 -15.99 1.22 11.94
N ASP A 11 -15.70 1.32 10.64
CA ASP A 11 -16.72 1.19 9.60
C ASP A 11 -17.40 -0.18 9.69
N GLU A 12 -18.69 -0.27 9.33
CA GLU A 12 -19.49 -1.50 9.50
C GLU A 12 -18.93 -2.70 8.72
N MET A 13 -18.11 -2.46 7.70
CA MET A 13 -17.40 -3.51 6.97
C MET A 13 -16.26 -4.18 7.76
N PHE A 14 -15.80 -3.58 8.85
CA PHE A 14 -14.75 -4.13 9.72
C PHE A 14 -15.37 -4.78 10.95
N GLN A 15 -15.74 -6.05 10.82
CA GLN A 15 -16.36 -6.85 11.88
C GLN A 15 -15.58 -8.16 12.07
N GLU A 16 -15.77 -8.76 13.24
CA GLU A 16 -15.17 -10.05 13.59
C GLU A 16 -13.64 -10.03 13.38
N ASP A 17 -13.14 -10.86 12.46
CA ASP A 17 -11.71 -11.05 12.20
C ASP A 17 -11.15 -10.13 11.09
N LEU A 18 -11.98 -9.26 10.51
CA LEU A 18 -11.58 -8.30 9.49
C LEU A 18 -11.47 -6.90 10.08
N ASN A 19 -10.24 -6.47 10.33
CA ASN A 19 -9.93 -5.08 10.69
C ASN A 19 -9.29 -4.34 9.52
N MET A 20 -9.19 -3.01 9.65
CA MET A 20 -8.61 -2.13 8.63
C MET A 20 -7.21 -2.56 8.18
N ARG A 21 -6.37 -3.03 9.12
CA ARG A 21 -5.00 -3.51 8.82
C ARG A 21 -5.06 -4.73 7.90
N ARG A 22 -5.84 -5.75 8.26
CA ARG A 22 -5.98 -6.99 7.48
C ARG A 22 -6.59 -6.72 6.10
N TRP A 23 -7.57 -5.81 6.04
CA TRP A 23 -8.15 -5.38 4.77
C TRP A 23 -7.13 -4.71 3.87
N ILE A 24 -6.34 -3.74 4.37
CA ILE A 24 -5.28 -3.09 3.59
C ILE A 24 -4.20 -4.09 3.17
N TRP A 25 -3.79 -4.98 4.06
CA TRP A 25 -2.83 -6.05 3.77
C TRP A 25 -3.29 -6.91 2.57
N ASN A 26 -4.59 -7.21 2.50
CA ASN A 26 -5.15 -7.98 1.40
C ASN A 26 -5.30 -7.17 0.08
N LEU A 27 -5.33 -5.84 0.14
CA LEU A 27 -5.47 -4.98 -1.03
C LEU A 27 -4.16 -4.71 -1.77
N LEU A 28 -3.02 -4.75 -1.08
CA LEU A 28 -1.74 -4.40 -1.69
C LEU A 28 -1.24 -5.54 -2.60
N PRO A 29 -0.85 -5.24 -3.85
CA PRO A 29 -0.19 -6.23 -4.70
C PRO A 29 1.18 -6.58 -4.11
N ILE A 30 1.50 -7.88 -4.02
CA ILE A 30 2.83 -8.35 -3.63
C ILE A 30 3.82 -7.94 -4.73
N ALA A 31 4.89 -7.22 -4.38
CA ALA A 31 6.03 -7.00 -5.27
C ALA A 31 6.88 -8.29 -5.40
N PRO A 32 7.60 -8.51 -6.52
CA PRO A 32 7.67 -9.80 -7.19
C PRO A 32 8.87 -10.66 -6.77
N ASP A 33 9.17 -10.78 -5.49
CA ASP A 33 10.14 -11.76 -5.03
C ASP A 33 9.60 -12.47 -3.78
N ASP A 34 9.39 -13.77 -3.96
CA ASP A 34 9.21 -14.80 -2.95
C ASP A 34 7.81 -15.13 -2.38
N ILE A 35 7.35 -16.29 -2.88
CA ILE A 35 6.82 -17.45 -2.15
C ILE A 35 5.33 -17.42 -1.78
N ILE A 36 4.55 -17.99 -2.72
CA ILE A 36 3.54 -19.05 -2.51
C ILE A 36 2.74 -18.95 -1.20
N ASP A 37 1.61 -18.27 -1.26
CA ASP A 37 0.38 -18.73 -0.62
C ASP A 37 -0.78 -18.48 -1.58
N HIS A 38 -1.36 -19.55 -2.11
CA HIS A 38 -2.45 -19.56 -3.10
C HIS A 38 -3.82 -19.22 -2.48
N THR A 39 -3.84 -18.49 -1.35
CA THR A 39 -5.07 -18.24 -0.59
C THR A 39 -5.40 -16.74 -0.49
N ARG A 40 -5.30 -15.99 -1.59
CA ARG A 40 -5.81 -14.61 -1.64
C ARG A 40 -6.80 -14.43 -2.79
N ASN A 41 -8.09 -14.60 -2.48
CA ASN A 41 -9.18 -14.12 -3.30
C ASN A 41 -9.27 -12.59 -3.14
N VAL A 42 -8.50 -11.84 -3.93
CA VAL A 42 -8.74 -10.40 -4.12
C VAL A 42 -8.69 -10.07 -5.60
N GLN A 43 -9.87 -9.95 -6.18
CA GLN A 43 -10.09 -9.21 -7.43
C GLN A 43 -10.03 -7.72 -7.09
N CYS A 44 -8.86 -7.09 -7.16
CA CYS A 44 -8.77 -5.66 -7.40
C CYS A 44 -7.38 -5.30 -7.95
N GLY A 45 -7.33 -5.05 -9.25
CA GLY A 45 -6.28 -4.26 -9.88
C GLY A 45 -4.88 -4.85 -9.86
N SER A 46 -4.70 -6.03 -10.47
CA SER A 46 -3.42 -6.35 -11.10
C SER A 46 -3.14 -5.27 -12.14
N ALA A 47 -2.34 -4.26 -11.78
CA ALA A 47 -1.66 -3.46 -12.79
C ALA A 47 -0.77 -4.46 -13.53
N PRO A 48 -1.03 -4.74 -14.83
CA PRO A 48 -0.10 -5.57 -15.57
C PRO A 48 1.25 -4.86 -15.53
N ILE A 49 2.34 -5.62 -15.63
CA ILE A 49 3.65 -5.04 -15.94
C ILE A 49 3.57 -4.60 -17.41
N ILE A 50 2.84 -3.51 -17.66
CA ILE A 50 2.77 -2.86 -18.96
C ILE A 50 4.01 -1.99 -19.04
N ASP A 51 4.75 -2.19 -20.13
CA ASP A 51 5.88 -1.33 -20.50
C ASP A 51 5.41 0.13 -20.54
N ASP A 52 6.01 1.00 -19.72
CA ASP A 52 5.63 2.41 -19.61
C ASP A 52 5.75 3.13 -20.97
N THR A 53 6.50 2.56 -21.91
CA THR A 53 6.69 3.07 -23.28
C THR A 53 5.44 3.01 -24.18
N LEU A 54 4.36 2.34 -23.76
CA LEU A 54 3.10 2.22 -24.50
C LEU A 54 1.91 2.91 -23.83
N LEU A 55 2.11 3.57 -22.69
CA LEU A 55 1.04 4.16 -21.89
C LEU A 55 0.85 5.64 -22.23
N GLU A 56 -0.42 6.06 -22.24
CA GLU A 56 -0.76 7.48 -22.35
C GLU A 56 -0.25 8.23 -21.09
N PRO A 57 0.11 9.52 -21.20
CA PRO A 57 0.61 10.32 -20.07
C PRO A 57 -0.30 10.26 -18.82
N GLU A 58 -1.61 10.21 -19.00
CA GLU A 58 -2.60 10.08 -17.93
C GLU A 58 -2.51 8.73 -17.19
N GLU A 59 -2.21 7.64 -17.91
CA GLU A 59 -2.06 6.30 -17.32
C GLU A 59 -0.76 6.21 -16.51
N ILE A 60 0.31 6.86 -16.99
CA ILE A 60 1.58 6.98 -16.26
C ILE A 60 1.37 7.75 -14.95
N ASP A 61 0.66 8.89 -15.00
CA ASP A 61 0.34 9.68 -13.80
C ASP A 61 -0.53 8.90 -12.80
N PHE A 62 -1.51 8.15 -13.30
CA PHE A 62 -2.34 7.28 -12.47
C PHE A 62 -1.52 6.17 -11.78
N LYS A 63 -0.63 5.50 -12.52
CA LYS A 63 0.28 4.46 -11.97
C LYS A 63 1.23 5.05 -10.93
N LYS A 64 1.80 6.24 -11.17
CA LYS A 64 2.63 6.97 -10.18
C LYS A 64 1.84 7.28 -8.89
N LYS A 65 0.59 7.74 -9.00
CA LYS A 65 -0.29 8.01 -7.86
C LYS A 65 -0.62 6.72 -7.09
N LEU A 66 -1.00 5.65 -7.78
CA LEU A 66 -1.28 4.35 -7.16
C LEU A 66 -0.06 3.79 -6.42
N HIS A 67 1.12 3.87 -7.03
CA HIS A 67 2.37 3.44 -6.39
C HIS A 67 2.64 4.23 -5.11
N CYS A 68 2.51 5.56 -5.15
CA CYS A 68 2.67 6.42 -3.97
C CYS A 68 1.70 6.04 -2.84
N VAL A 69 0.41 5.86 -3.15
CA VAL A 69 -0.58 5.44 -2.15
C VAL A 69 -0.26 4.06 -1.58
N SER A 70 0.15 3.12 -2.42
CA SER A 70 0.53 1.76 -2.01
C SER A 70 1.70 1.79 -1.02
N SER A 71 2.78 2.52 -1.32
CA SER A 71 3.92 2.66 -0.43
C SER A 71 3.57 3.33 0.91
N ILE A 72 2.65 4.29 0.91
CA ILE A 72 2.17 4.92 2.17
C ILE A 72 1.37 3.92 3.01
N LEU A 73 0.51 3.12 2.38
CA LEU A 73 -0.27 2.10 3.08
C LEU A 73 0.61 0.98 3.62
N GLU A 74 1.63 0.56 2.88
CA GLU A 74 2.65 -0.40 3.34
C GLU A 74 3.41 0.13 4.57
N LEU A 75 3.89 1.38 4.53
CA LEU A 75 4.51 2.01 5.70
C LEU A 75 3.55 2.05 6.90
N ALA A 76 2.27 2.35 6.66
CA ALA A 76 1.27 2.36 7.71
C ALA A 76 1.04 0.95 8.31
N LEU A 77 1.10 -0.11 7.50
CA LEU A 77 1.08 -1.49 8.00
C LEU A 77 2.29 -1.72 8.91
N ASN A 78 3.49 -1.31 8.52
CA ASN A 78 4.67 -1.48 9.39
C ASN A 78 4.51 -0.72 10.73
N CYS A 79 3.99 0.50 10.71
CA CYS A 79 3.70 1.29 11.92
C CYS A 79 2.64 0.66 12.84
N THR A 80 1.77 -0.22 12.31
CA THR A 80 0.68 -0.85 13.06
C THR A 80 0.95 -2.32 13.37
N ALA A 81 2.21 -2.77 13.30
CA ALA A 81 2.60 -4.11 13.71
C ALA A 81 2.15 -4.41 15.15
N GLU A 82 1.77 -5.65 15.43
CA GLU A 82 1.27 -6.05 16.75
C GLU A 82 2.37 -5.89 17.80
N SER A 83 3.57 -6.39 17.49
CA SER A 83 4.75 -6.23 18.34
C SER A 83 5.28 -4.79 18.28
N PRO A 84 5.54 -4.13 19.43
CA PRO A 84 6.17 -2.82 19.44
C PRO A 84 7.60 -2.84 18.91
N TYR A 85 8.29 -3.99 18.96
CA TYR A 85 9.67 -4.15 18.49
C TYR A 85 9.78 -4.26 16.97
N GLU A 86 8.68 -4.61 16.29
CA GLU A 86 8.60 -4.66 14.83
C GLU A 86 8.20 -3.31 14.23
N ARG A 87 7.73 -2.37 15.07
CA ARG A 87 7.34 -1.03 14.61
C ARG A 87 8.58 -0.19 14.33
N PRO A 88 8.66 0.49 13.18
CA PRO A 88 9.73 1.45 12.92
C PRO A 88 9.66 2.60 13.92
N ASN A 89 10.82 3.13 14.32
CA ASN A 89 10.87 4.35 15.12
C ASN A 89 10.50 5.57 14.25
N MET A 90 10.21 6.70 14.88
CA MET A 90 9.78 7.91 14.15
C MET A 90 10.82 8.47 13.18
N LYS A 91 12.11 8.24 13.41
CA LYS A 91 13.16 8.66 12.46
C LYS A 91 13.08 7.83 11.18
N ASP A 92 12.89 6.53 11.32
CA ASP A 92 12.74 5.62 10.18
C ASP A 92 11.44 5.90 9.41
N VAL A 93 10.34 6.17 10.12
CA VAL A 93 9.06 6.59 9.50
C VAL A 93 9.24 7.87 8.70
N LEU A 94 9.89 8.88 9.27
CA LEU A 94 10.16 10.15 8.57
C LEU A 94 11.05 9.93 7.33
N ALA A 95 12.09 9.11 7.43
CA ALA A 95 12.95 8.77 6.31
C ALA A 95 12.17 8.10 5.16
N ASN A 96 11.30 7.14 5.49
CA ASN A 96 10.46 6.46 4.51
C ASN A 96 9.44 7.41 3.85
N ILE A 97 8.79 8.29 4.62
CA ILE A 97 7.86 9.30 4.07
C ILE A 97 8.60 10.24 3.10
N ASN A 98 9.81 10.69 3.47
CA ASN A 98 10.61 11.55 2.59
C ASN A 98 11.02 10.83 1.30
N LYS A 99 11.39 9.55 1.39
CA LYS A 99 11.69 8.72 0.21
C LYS A 99 10.47 8.61 -0.71
N ILE A 100 9.30 8.25 -0.17
CA ILE A 100 8.05 8.16 -0.95
C ILE A 100 7.72 9.50 -1.63
N LYS A 101 7.86 10.61 -0.90
CA LYS A 101 7.64 11.96 -1.44
C LYS A 101 8.62 12.27 -2.58
N GLN A 102 9.89 11.93 -2.43
CA GLN A 102 10.90 12.15 -3.47
C GLN A 102 10.59 11.35 -4.73
N GLU A 103 10.29 10.05 -4.60
CA GLU A 103 9.94 9.20 -5.74
C GLU A 103 8.66 9.69 -6.44
N PHE A 104 7.65 10.13 -5.69
CA PHE A 104 6.42 10.66 -6.28
C PHE A 104 6.62 11.99 -7.01
N LEU A 105 7.46 12.88 -6.49
CA LEU A 105 7.73 14.19 -7.10
C LEU A 105 8.82 14.14 -8.17
N ARG A 106 9.50 13.00 -8.33
CA ARG A 106 10.53 12.80 -9.35
C ARG A 106 9.83 12.83 -10.72
N ARG A 107 10.19 13.85 -11.52
CA ARG A 107 9.69 14.04 -12.88
C ARG A 107 10.19 12.93 -13.77
#